data_AF-A0A836HGV4-F1
#
_entry.id   AF-A0A836HGV4-F1
#
_cell.length_a   1.000
_cell.length_b   1.000
_cell.length_c   1.000
_cell.angle_alpha   90.00
_cell.angle_beta   90.00
_cell.angle_gamma   90.00
#
_symmetry.space_group_name_H-M   'P 1'
#
loop_
_entity.id
_entity.type
_entity.pdbx_description
1 polymer ?
#
loop_
_entity_poly.entity_id
_entity_poly.type
_entity_poly.pdbx_seq_one_letter_code
_entity_poly.pdbx_strand_id
1 'polypeptide(L)'
;MGRSNNQLRRSAKAHGKSFIPKMVKSKVRNQNRRVKIMAVKKDPRLHKKLSYDKVHTKSGKIRRRRFQSGGYNHSGQFGKAAGAKRNAAKGRAK
;
A
#
# COMPACT_ATOMS: atom_id res chain seq x y z
N MET A 1 -12.05 -13.74 8.27
CA MET A 1 -12.08 -13.63 9.76
C MET A 1 -12.02 -15.05 10.34
N GLY A 2 -11.17 -15.33 11.33
CA GLY A 2 -10.94 -16.71 11.79
C GLY A 2 -11.95 -17.23 12.83
N ARG A 3 -12.05 -18.56 13.01
CA ARG A 3 -12.99 -19.26 13.92
C ARG A 3 -12.95 -18.77 15.38
N SER A 4 -14.10 -18.71 16.07
CA SER A 4 -14.20 -18.33 17.49
C SER A 4 -13.73 -19.44 18.43
N ASN A 5 -13.47 -19.12 19.71
CA ASN A 5 -13.08 -20.13 20.71
C ASN A 5 -14.14 -21.21 20.93
N ASN A 6 -15.44 -20.88 20.83
CA ASN A 6 -16.50 -21.90 20.90
C ASN A 6 -16.51 -22.81 19.66
N GLN A 7 -16.24 -22.27 18.48
CA GLN A 7 -16.13 -23.09 17.27
C GLN A 7 -14.91 -24.03 17.34
N LEU A 8 -13.79 -23.56 17.88
CA LEU A 8 -12.58 -24.37 18.09
C LEU A 8 -12.81 -25.45 19.14
N ARG A 9 -13.50 -25.14 20.26
CA ARG A 9 -13.84 -26.12 21.30
C ARG A 9 -14.73 -27.23 20.76
N ARG A 10 -15.79 -26.88 20.00
CA ARG A 10 -16.67 -27.86 19.36
C ARG A 10 -15.92 -28.76 18.38
N SER A 11 -15.05 -28.17 17.57
CA SER A 11 -14.24 -28.95 16.60
C SER A 11 -13.25 -29.87 17.31
N ALA A 12 -12.56 -29.39 18.35
CA ALA A 12 -11.63 -30.19 19.13
C ALA A 12 -12.33 -31.39 19.77
N LYS A 13 -13.52 -31.18 20.36
CA LYS A 13 -14.38 -32.26 20.89
C LYS A 13 -14.78 -33.26 19.81
N ALA A 14 -15.25 -32.78 18.65
CA ALA A 14 -15.67 -33.63 17.53
C ALA A 14 -14.51 -34.49 16.97
N HIS A 15 -13.27 -34.00 17.05
CA HIS A 15 -12.09 -34.70 16.56
C HIS A 15 -11.30 -35.45 17.66
N GLY A 16 -11.81 -35.50 18.90
CA GLY A 16 -11.12 -36.14 20.03
C GLY A 16 -9.77 -35.50 20.40
N LYS A 17 -9.57 -34.22 20.07
CA LYS A 17 -8.32 -33.48 20.33
C LYS A 17 -8.47 -32.56 21.54
N SER A 18 -7.36 -32.30 22.22
CA SER A 18 -7.29 -31.28 23.27
C SER A 18 -7.57 -29.89 22.71
N PHE A 19 -8.43 -29.13 23.37
CA PHE A 19 -8.77 -27.77 22.98
C PHE A 19 -7.62 -26.81 23.28
N ILE A 20 -7.08 -26.18 22.24
CA ILE A 20 -6.10 -25.09 22.36
C ILE A 20 -6.83 -23.75 22.16
N PRO A 21 -6.97 -22.92 23.20
CA PRO A 21 -7.66 -21.64 23.07
C PRO A 21 -6.85 -20.69 22.17
N LYS A 22 -7.54 -19.88 21.35
CA LYS A 22 -6.87 -18.75 20.71
C LYS A 22 -6.33 -17.83 21.78
N MET A 23 -5.06 -17.46 21.64
CA MET A 23 -4.46 -16.43 22.45
C MET A 23 -5.24 -15.12 22.27
N VAL A 24 -5.96 -14.71 23.31
CA VAL A 24 -6.51 -13.36 23.39
C VAL A 24 -5.31 -12.43 23.43
N LYS A 25 -5.26 -11.42 22.55
CA LYS A 25 -4.23 -10.39 22.66
C LYS A 25 -4.37 -9.78 24.06
N SER A 26 -3.32 -9.87 24.88
CA SER A 26 -3.36 -9.36 26.25
C SER A 26 -3.84 -7.90 26.28
N LYS A 27 -4.48 -7.49 27.37
CA LYS A 27 -4.93 -6.10 27.57
C LYS A 27 -3.81 -5.11 27.25
N VAL A 28 -2.59 -5.43 27.72
CA VAL A 28 -1.35 -4.70 27.43
C VAL A 28 -1.03 -4.63 25.94
N ARG A 29 -1.08 -5.75 25.21
CA ARG A 29 -0.81 -5.77 23.75
C ARG A 29 -1.83 -4.95 22.97
N ASN A 30 -3.09 -4.98 23.36
CA ASN A 30 -4.15 -4.18 22.74
C ASN A 30 -4.00 -2.69 23.08
N GLN A 31 -3.62 -2.35 24.31
CA GLN A 31 -3.33 -0.99 24.73
C GLN A 31 -2.13 -0.42 23.97
N ASN A 32 -1.02 -1.17 23.90
CA ASN A 32 0.17 -0.79 23.13
C ASN A 32 -0.14 -0.59 21.64
N ARG A 33 -0.98 -1.46 21.05
CA ARG A 33 -1.43 -1.29 19.67
C ARG A 33 -2.28 -0.02 19.50
N ARG A 34 -3.20 0.26 20.42
CA ARG A 34 -4.01 1.48 20.40
C ARG A 34 -3.14 2.74 20.49
N VAL A 35 -2.17 2.77 21.40
CA VAL A 35 -1.22 3.88 21.55
C VAL A 35 -0.41 4.09 20.28
N LYS A 36 0.15 3.03 19.69
CA LYS A 36 0.89 3.12 18.41
C LYS A 36 0.03 3.68 17.28
N ILE A 37 -1.21 3.23 17.16
CA ILE A 37 -2.15 3.74 16.15
C ILE A 37 -2.46 5.22 16.40
N MET A 38 -2.68 5.61 17.65
CA MET A 38 -2.94 7.01 18.01
C MET A 38 -1.73 7.92 17.76
N ALA A 39 -0.52 7.44 18.04
CA ALA A 39 0.72 8.15 17.74
C ALA A 39 0.89 8.36 16.23
N VAL A 40 0.64 7.32 15.43
CA VAL A 40 0.64 7.41 13.96
C VAL A 40 -0.46 8.37 13.47
N LYS A 41 -1.64 8.38 14.09
CA LYS A 41 -2.74 9.31 13.78
C LYS A 41 -2.46 10.76 14.11
N LYS A 42 -1.69 11.01 15.16
CA LYS A 42 -1.32 12.36 15.59
C LYS A 42 -0.21 12.96 14.73
N ASP A 43 0.57 12.16 13.99
CA ASP A 43 1.60 12.69 13.09
C ASP A 43 0.96 13.29 11.82
N PRO A 44 0.97 14.63 11.66
CA PRO A 44 0.35 15.28 10.50
C PRO A 44 1.11 14.99 9.20
N ARG A 45 2.34 14.45 9.25
CA ARG A 45 3.11 14.06 8.07
C ARG A 45 2.64 12.74 7.45
N LEU A 46 2.07 11.85 8.27
CA LEU A 46 1.54 10.55 7.84
C LEU A 46 0.07 10.63 7.36
N HIS A 47 -0.66 11.67 7.77
CA HIS A 47 -2.10 11.85 7.50
C HIS A 47 -2.41 12.91 6.45
N LYS A 48 -1.41 13.66 5.98
CA LYS A 48 -1.59 14.50 4.80
C LYS A 48 -1.83 13.60 3.60
N LYS A 49 -3.07 13.60 3.11
CA LYS A 49 -3.38 13.07 1.78
C LYS A 49 -2.36 13.68 0.83
N LEU A 50 -1.54 12.82 0.22
CA LEU A 50 -0.63 13.29 -0.82
C LEU A 50 -1.48 13.91 -1.93
N SER A 51 -1.04 15.06 -2.41
CA SER A 51 -1.59 15.64 -3.63
C SER A 51 -1.48 14.62 -4.77
N TYR A 52 -2.40 14.66 -5.73
CA TYR A 52 -2.51 13.66 -6.80
C TYR A 52 -1.20 13.46 -7.59
N ASP A 53 -0.37 14.50 -7.66
CA ASP A 53 0.95 14.53 -8.28
C ASP A 53 2.07 13.89 -7.45
N LYS A 54 1.82 13.36 -6.25
CA LYS A 54 2.84 12.79 -5.35
C LYS A 54 2.54 11.33 -5.00
N VAL A 55 3.59 10.52 -4.87
CA VAL A 55 3.53 9.09 -4.50
C VAL A 55 4.65 8.70 -3.55
N HIS A 56 4.40 7.75 -2.65
CA HIS A 56 5.45 7.14 -1.82
C HIS A 56 6.18 6.05 -2.62
N THR A 57 7.50 5.99 -2.44
CA THR A 57 8.36 4.91 -2.93
C THR A 57 8.37 3.74 -1.93
N LYS A 58 8.86 2.57 -2.35
CA LYS A 58 9.00 1.40 -1.46
C LYS A 58 9.87 1.67 -0.21
N SER A 59 10.78 2.64 -0.29
CA SER A 59 11.62 3.11 0.82
C SER A 59 10.99 4.25 1.65
N GLY A 60 9.72 4.60 1.41
CA GLY A 60 8.98 5.63 2.15
C GLY A 60 9.16 7.07 1.66
N LYS A 61 10.18 7.35 0.81
CA LYS A 61 10.43 8.70 0.26
C LYS A 61 9.29 9.15 -0.67
N ILE A 62 8.91 10.43 -0.61
CA ILE A 62 7.89 11.03 -1.49
C ILE A 62 8.53 11.48 -2.80
N ARG A 63 7.97 11.08 -3.94
CA ARG A 63 8.41 11.52 -5.28
C ARG A 63 7.21 12.04 -6.09
N ARG A 64 7.48 12.97 -7.02
CA ARG A 64 6.50 13.37 -8.04
C ARG A 64 6.08 12.15 -8.87
N ARG A 65 4.76 11.95 -9.02
CA ARG A 65 4.14 10.96 -9.88
C ARG A 65 4.52 11.30 -11.32
N ARG A 66 5.30 10.42 -11.95
CA ARG A 66 5.57 10.52 -13.38
C ARG A 66 4.42 9.80 -14.09
N PHE A 67 3.54 10.55 -14.73
CA PHE A 67 2.62 9.97 -15.70
C PHE A 67 3.47 9.52 -16.88
N GLN A 68 3.53 8.21 -17.11
CA GLN A 68 3.96 7.71 -18.42
C GLN A 68 2.91 8.27 -19.38
N SER A 69 3.27 9.31 -20.16
CA SER A 69 2.46 9.71 -21.31
C SER A 69 2.28 8.44 -22.13
N GLY A 70 1.07 7.91 -22.15
CA GLY A 70 0.74 6.70 -22.89
C GLY A 70 1.32 6.84 -24.28
N GLY A 71 2.10 5.83 -24.69
CA GLY A 71 2.67 5.78 -26.02
C GLY A 71 1.62 6.10 -27.07
N TYR A 72 2.10 6.65 -28.18
CA TYR A 72 1.35 7.01 -29.38
C TYR A 72 0.02 6.23 -29.52
N ASN A 73 -1.10 6.95 -29.45
CA ASN A 73 -2.35 6.42 -29.96
C ASN A 73 -2.19 6.17 -31.47
N HIS A 74 -2.88 5.17 -32.03
CA HIS A 74 -2.83 4.83 -33.47
C HIS A 74 -3.15 6.00 -34.41
N SER A 75 -3.77 7.08 -33.90
CA SER A 75 -4.04 8.32 -34.65
C SER A 75 -2.95 9.39 -34.56
N GLY A 76 -1.84 9.15 -33.84
CA GLY A 76 -0.66 10.03 -33.80
C GLY A 76 -0.85 11.41 -33.16
N GLN A 77 -2.06 11.77 -32.72
CA GLN A 77 -2.40 13.15 -32.37
C GLN A 77 -1.93 13.61 -30.98
N PHE A 78 -1.75 12.72 -29.99
CA PHE A 78 -1.46 13.14 -28.61
C PHE A 78 0.01 12.96 -28.16
N GLY A 79 0.94 12.76 -29.10
CA GLY A 79 2.36 12.49 -28.81
C GLY A 79 3.31 13.70 -28.78
N LYS A 80 2.84 14.94 -29.00
CA LYS A 80 3.72 16.12 -29.06
C LYS A 80 3.94 16.79 -27.71
N ALA A 81 4.28 16.02 -26.67
CA ALA A 81 4.92 16.61 -25.49
C ALA A 81 6.36 16.99 -25.87
N ALA A 82 6.80 18.20 -25.50
CA ALA A 82 8.06 18.84 -25.91
C ALA A 82 9.35 17.99 -25.75
N GLY A 83 9.32 16.88 -25.01
CA GLY A 83 10.43 15.93 -24.87
C GLY A 83 10.64 14.98 -26.06
N ALA A 84 9.60 14.65 -26.84
CA ALA A 84 9.72 13.68 -27.94
C ALA A 84 10.60 14.17 -29.10
N LYS A 85 10.60 15.49 -29.38
CA LYS A 85 11.44 16.08 -30.43
C LYS A 85 12.94 16.03 -30.10
N ARG A 86 13.33 16.04 -28.81
CA ARG A 86 14.74 16.01 -28.41
C ARG A 86 15.41 14.64 -28.63
N ASN A 87 14.64 13.55 -28.53
CA ASN A 87 15.19 12.20 -28.76
C ASN A 87 15.30 11.87 -30.26
N ALA A 88 14.43 12.43 -31.11
CA ALA A 88 14.54 12.29 -32.56
C ALA A 88 15.78 13.01 -33.13
N ALA A 89 16.18 14.15 -32.54
CA ALA A 89 17.37 14.89 -32.96
C ALA A 89 18.70 14.16 -32.63
N LYS A 90 18.75 13.41 -31.51
CA LYS A 90 19.94 12.64 -31.13
C LYS A 90 20.16 11.36 -31.95
N GLY A 91 19.13 10.83 -32.61
CA GLY A 91 19.22 9.64 -33.44
C GLY A 91 19.63 9.87 -34.90
N ARG A 92 19.77 11.14 -35.33
CA ARG A 92 20.14 11.52 -36.71
C ARG A 92 21.59 11.96 -36.88
N ALA A 93 22.40 11.89 -35.84
CA ALA A 93 23.85 12.09 -35.91
C ALA A 93 24.54 10.73 -35.95
N LYS A 94 24.52 10.10 -37.12
CA LYS A 94 25.49 9.12 -37.59
C LYS A 94 25.49 9.16 -39.11
#